data_AF-A0A524L7I8-F1
#
_entry.id   AF-A0A524L7I8-F1
#
_cell.length_a   1.000
_cell.length_b   1.000
_cell.length_c   1.000
_cell.angle_alpha   90.00
_cell.angle_beta   90.00
_cell.angle_gamma   90.00
#
_symmetry.space_group_name_H-M   'P 1'
#
loop_
_entity.id
_entity.type
_entity.pdbx_description
1 polymer ?
#
loop_
_entity_poly.entity_id
_entity_poly.type
_entity_poly.pdbx_seq_one_letter_code
_entity_poly.pdbx_strand_id
1 'polypeptide(L)' 'MSQNDDSKAVVRAYFERAMAGDPNLPELFTDDVSRWVPPGSPLGGTHRGKAAVLEMLRRA' A
#
# COMPACT_ATOMS: atom_id res chain seq x y z
N MET A 1 3.58 -4.67 24.25
CA MET A 1 4.01 -5.06 22.89
C MET A 1 5.02 -4.03 22.40
N SER A 2 6.01 -4.44 21.63
CA SER A 2 6.99 -3.50 21.05
C SER A 2 6.36 -2.84 19.82
N GLN A 3 6.67 -1.57 19.56
CA GLN A 3 6.26 -0.84 18.35
C GLN A 3 6.56 -1.62 17.05
N ASN A 4 7.59 -2.47 17.06
CA ASN A 4 7.97 -3.32 15.94
C ASN A 4 6.97 -4.46 15.68
N ASP A 5 6.39 -5.04 16.74
CA ASP A 5 5.39 -6.10 16.62
C ASP A 5 4.07 -5.55 16.05
N ASP A 6 3.68 -4.35 16.49
CA ASP A 6 2.51 -3.64 15.98
C ASP A 6 2.67 -3.26 14.50
N SER A 7 3.87 -2.77 14.12
CA SER A 7 4.17 -2.43 12.74
C SER A 7 4.11 -3.65 11.81
N LYS A 8 4.64 -4.80 12.27
CA LYS A 8 4.56 -6.06 11.52
C LYS A 8 3.12 -6.55 11.36
N ALA A 9 2.28 -6.38 12.38
CA ALA A 9 0.87 -6.75 12.31
C ALA A 9 0.14 -5.94 11.22
N VAL A 10 0.39 -4.63 11.14
CA VAL A 10 -0.19 -3.76 10.09
C VAL A 10 0.27 -4.18 8.70
N VAL A 11 1.57 -4.47 8.51
CA VAL A 11 2.10 -4.91 7.21
C VAL A 11 1.51 -6.25 6.77
N ARG A 12 1.28 -7.19 7.69
CA ARG A 12 0.60 -8.46 7.38
C ARG A 12 -0.84 -8.23 6.93
N ALA A 13 -1.59 -7.44 7.69
CA ALA A 13 -2.97 -7.09 7.35
C ALA A 13 -3.06 -6.43 5.96
N TYR A 14 -2.09 -5.58 5.59
CA TYR A 14 -2.01 -5.00 4.26
C TYR A 14 -1.95 -6.05 3.15
N PHE A 15 -1.04 -7.02 3.24
CA PHE A 15 -0.90 -8.04 2.21
C PHE A 15 -2.10 -9.01 2.17
N GLU A 16 -2.63 -9.38 3.33
CA GLU A 16 -3.84 -10.23 3.41
C GLU A 16 -5.04 -9.57 2.71
N ARG A 17 -5.31 -8.30 3.03
CA ARG A 17 -6.39 -7.52 2.40
C ARG A 17 -6.17 -7.29 0.91
N ALA A 18 -4.93 -7.00 0.50
CA ALA A 18 -4.60 -6.79 -0.90
C ALA A 18 -4.79 -8.06 -1.74
N MET A 19 -4.38 -9.23 -1.24
CA MET A 19 -4.57 -10.51 -1.93
C MET A 19 -6.06 -10.94 -1.97
N ALA A 20 -6.84 -10.57 -0.97
CA ALA A 20 -8.26 -10.85 -0.91
C ALA A 20 -9.13 -9.89 -1.76
N GLY A 21 -8.56 -8.82 -2.31
CA GLY A 21 -9.32 -7.77 -2.99
C GLY A 21 -10.26 -7.02 -2.04
N ASP A 22 -9.87 -6.89 -0.76
CA ASP A 22 -10.71 -6.28 0.28
C ASP A 22 -11.02 -4.80 -0.05
N PRO A 23 -12.30 -4.40 -0.14
CA PRO A 23 -12.67 -3.01 -0.42
C PRO A 23 -12.20 -2.02 0.66
N ASN A 24 -11.84 -2.50 1.87
CA ASN A 24 -11.34 -1.69 2.99
C ASN A 24 -9.80 -1.58 3.00
N LEU A 25 -9.10 -2.09 1.99
CA LEU A 25 -7.66 -1.85 1.82
C LEU A 25 -7.26 -0.36 1.91
N PRO A 26 -8.04 0.60 1.36
CA PRO A 26 -7.75 2.04 1.48
C PRO A 26 -7.58 2.55 2.92
N GLU A 27 -8.19 1.92 3.92
CA GLU A 27 -8.13 2.35 5.31
C GLU A 27 -6.74 2.20 5.93
N LEU A 28 -5.89 1.34 5.36
CA LEU A 28 -4.53 1.10 5.85
C LEU A 28 -3.51 2.15 5.41
N PHE A 29 -3.92 3.10 4.56
CA PHE A 29 -3.04 4.14 4.03
C PHE A 29 -3.29 5.49 4.67
N THR A 30 -2.20 6.14 5.07
CA THR A 30 -2.18 7.57 5.40
C THR A 30 -2.41 8.41 4.15
N ASP A 31 -2.91 9.63 4.31
CA ASP A 31 -3.17 10.53 3.18
C ASP A 31 -1.89 10.94 2.43
N ASP A 32 -0.75 10.95 3.14
CA ASP A 32 0.58 11.35 2.65
C ASP A 32 1.48 10.17 2.23
N VAL A 33 0.94 8.95 2.16
CA VAL A 33 1.72 7.75 1.81
C VAL A 33 2.45 7.92 0.48
N SER A 34 3.68 7.41 0.40
CA SER A 34 4.45 7.37 -0.84
C SER A 34 4.86 5.94 -1.16
N ARG A 35 4.58 5.49 -2.38
CA ARG A 35 5.02 4.18 -2.87
C ARG A 35 5.97 4.35 -4.05
N TRP A 36 7.16 3.79 -3.91
CA TRP A 36 8.12 3.69 -5.01
C TRP A 36 7.97 2.34 -5.70
N VAL A 37 7.99 2.37 -7.03
CA VAL A 37 7.99 1.19 -7.89
C VAL A 37 9.25 1.25 -8.78
N PRO A 38 10.02 0.16 -8.89
CA PRO A 38 11.24 0.13 -9.68
C PRO A 38 11.04 0.58 -11.14
N PRO A 39 12.00 1.34 -11.70
CA PRO A 39 12.03 1.62 -13.13
C PRO A 39 12.22 0.30 -13.90
N GLY A 40 11.27 -0.02 -14.77
CA GLY A 40 11.18 -1.31 -15.47
C GLY A 40 9.82 -1.99 -15.31
N SER A 41 9.04 -1.62 -14.29
CA SER A 41 7.62 -1.95 -14.22
C SER A 41 6.79 -0.99 -15.10
N PRO A 42 5.67 -1.44 -15.70
CA PRO A 42 4.67 -0.53 -16.28
C PRO A 42 4.09 0.50 -15.30
N LEU A 43 4.26 0.27 -14.00
CA LEU A 43 3.85 1.16 -12.90
C LEU A 43 5.02 1.94 -12.30
N GLY A 44 6.20 1.93 -12.95
CA GLY A 44 7.43 2.52 -12.44
C GLY A 44 7.30 4.00 -12.07
N GLY A 45 8.02 4.40 -11.01
CA GLY A 45 8.01 5.76 -10.48
C GLY A 45 7.58 5.84 -9.01
N THR A 46 7.49 7.07 -8.50
CA THR A 46 7.03 7.35 -7.14
C THR A 46 5.61 7.89 -7.17
N HIS A 47 4.68 7.15 -6.55
CA HIS A 47 3.28 7.52 -6.39
C HIS A 47 3.12 8.19 -5.02
N ARG A 48 2.81 9.49 -5.00
CA ARG A 48 2.70 10.30 -3.77
C ARG A 48 1.26 10.61 -3.45
N GLY A 49 0.88 10.37 -2.20
CA GLY A 49 -0.47 10.53 -1.68
C GLY A 49 -1.34 9.30 -1.89
N LYS A 50 -2.30 9.12 -0.99
CA LYS A 50 -3.23 7.98 -0.97
C LYS A 50 -3.94 7.75 -2.30
N ALA A 51 -4.45 8.81 -2.93
CA ALA A 51 -5.15 8.71 -4.21
C ALA A 51 -4.25 8.14 -5.32
N ALA A 52 -2.99 8.60 -5.41
CA ALA A 52 -2.05 8.12 -6.43
C ALA A 52 -1.66 6.66 -6.20
N VAL A 53 -1.47 6.25 -4.93
CA VAL A 53 -1.19 4.86 -4.58
C VAL A 53 -2.39 3.96 -4.90
N LEU A 54 -3.61 4.37 -4.58
CA LEU A 54 -4.80 3.58 -4.89
C LEU A 54 -5.04 3.43 -6.40
N GLU A 55 -4.84 4.50 -7.18
CA GLU A 55 -4.93 4.42 -8.65
C GLU A 55 -3.85 3.51 -9.24
N MET A 56 -2.64 3.54 -8.69
CA MET A 56 -1.59 2.61 -9.09
C MET A 56 -1.95 1.15 -8.75
N LEU A 57 -2.57 0.88 -7.61
CA LEU A 57 -3.03 -0.47 -7.26
C LEU A 57 -4.17 -0.97 -8.17
N ARG A 58 -5.08 -0.08 -8.58
CA ARG A 58 -6.17 -0.40 -9.52
C ARG A 58 -5.66 -0.81 -10.91
N ARG A 59 -4.44 -0.40 -11.26
CA ARG A 59 -3.78 -0.69 -12.53
C ARG A 59 -2.82 -1.88 -12.47
N ALA A 60 -2.59 -2.44 -11.28
CA ALA A 60 -1.74 -3.61 -11.04
C ALA A 60 -2.52 -4.90 -11.30
#